data_AF-A0A2E0ZJN8-F1
#
_entry.id   AF-A0A2E0ZJN8-F1
#
_cell.length_a   1.000
_cell.length_b   1.000
_cell.length_c   1.000
_cell.angle_alpha   90.00
_cell.angle_beta   90.00
_cell.angle_gamma   90.00
#
_symmetry.space_group_name_H-M   'P 1'
#
loop_
_entity.id
_entity.type
_entity.pdbx_description
1 polymer ?
#
loop_
_entity_poly.entity_id
_entity_poly.type
_entity_poly.pdbx_seq_one_letter_code
_entity_poly.pdbx_strand_id
1 'polypeptide(L)'
;MGRTLQTTNQLIQQEQTAFANFRRTLRREDQRHFDALFAAARLHTAAISQANHALPFEAVLLAMLVEQQKKIDQLQRRING
;
A
#
# COMPACT_ATOMS: atom_id res chain seq x y z
N MET A 1 10.41 11.89 -27.65
CA MET A 1 9.60 12.28 -26.47
C MET A 1 10.01 11.35 -25.33
N GLY A 2 10.89 11.81 -24.43
CA GLY A 2 11.46 10.98 -23.36
C GLY A 2 10.35 10.45 -22.46
N ARG A 3 10.41 9.15 -22.12
CA ARG A 3 9.47 8.54 -21.18
C ARG A 3 9.58 9.28 -19.85
N THR A 4 8.58 10.06 -19.48
CA THR A 4 8.47 10.63 -18.14
C THR A 4 8.57 9.48 -17.14
N LEU A 5 9.58 9.50 -16.28
CA LEU A 5 9.73 8.50 -15.23
C LEU A 5 8.49 8.56 -14.34
N GLN A 6 7.79 7.44 -14.23
CA GLN A 6 6.62 7.33 -13.40
C GLN A 6 7.01 7.50 -11.93
N THR A 7 6.34 8.40 -11.22
CA THR A 7 6.58 8.59 -9.78
C THR A 7 5.99 7.41 -8.99
N THR A 8 6.54 7.12 -7.82
CA THR A 8 6.00 6.08 -6.93
C THR A 8 4.53 6.33 -6.57
N ASN A 9 4.10 7.58 -6.43
CA ASN A 9 2.69 7.89 -6.19
C ASN A 9 1.80 7.53 -7.40
N GLN A 10 2.26 7.80 -8.62
CA GLN A 10 1.55 7.39 -9.84
C GLN A 10 1.48 5.87 -9.95
N LEU A 11 2.55 5.17 -9.58
CA LEU A 11 2.56 3.70 -9.47
C LEU A 11 1.49 3.20 -8.50
N ILE A 12 1.50 3.67 -7.25
CA ILE A 12 0.52 3.26 -6.25
C ILE A 12 -0.91 3.53 -6.74
N GLN A 13 -1.14 4.67 -7.40
CA GLN A 13 -2.44 5.00 -7.95
C GLN A 13 -2.84 4.08 -9.11
N GLN A 14 -1.92 3.72 -10.00
CA GLN A 14 -2.17 2.78 -11.09
C GLN A 14 -2.53 1.40 -10.57
N GLU A 15 -1.76 0.89 -9.60
CA GLU A 15 -2.07 -0.39 -8.93
C GLU A 15 -3.45 -0.33 -8.27
N GLN A 16 -3.76 0.74 -7.51
CA GLN A 16 -5.06 0.90 -6.86
C GLN A 16 -6.21 0.88 -7.89
N THR A 17 -6.02 1.53 -9.04
CA THR A 17 -6.99 1.53 -10.14
C THR A 17 -7.11 0.15 -10.80
N ALA A 18 -6.00 -0.56 -11.00
CA ALA A 18 -6.00 -1.93 -11.55
C ALA A 18 -6.83 -2.89 -10.68
N PHE A 19 -6.79 -2.69 -9.37
CA PHE A 19 -7.61 -3.45 -8.41
C PHE A 19 -9.01 -2.87 -8.16
N ALA A 20 -9.49 -1.89 -8.94
CA ALA A 20 -10.83 -1.32 -8.75
C ALA A 20 -11.96 -2.37 -8.86
N ASN A 21 -11.82 -3.33 -9.78
CA ASN A 21 -12.76 -4.43 -9.95
C ASN A 21 -12.76 -5.41 -8.77
N PHE A 22 -11.60 -5.62 -8.13
CA PHE A 22 -11.50 -6.39 -6.90
C PHE A 22 -12.15 -5.64 -5.75
N ARG A 23 -11.81 -4.35 -5.58
CA ARG A 23 -12.37 -3.47 -4.55
C ARG A 23 -13.89 -3.44 -4.59
N ARG A 24 -14.52 -3.31 -5.77
CA ARG A 24 -15.99 -3.27 -5.88
C ARG A 24 -16.67 -4.58 -5.45
N THR A 25 -15.98 -5.72 -5.51
CA THR A 25 -16.54 -7.02 -5.08
C THR A 25 -16.44 -7.25 -3.57
N LEU A 26 -15.63 -6.44 -2.88
CA LEU A 26 -15.53 -6.48 -1.43
C LEU A 26 -16.78 -5.91 -0.76
N ARG A 27 -17.08 -6.37 0.46
CA ARG A 27 -18.10 -5.75 1.32
C ARG A 27 -17.72 -4.31 1.61
N ARG A 28 -18.71 -3.47 1.94
CA ARG A 28 -18.49 -2.03 2.20
C ARG A 28 -17.51 -1.78 3.35
N GLU A 29 -17.47 -2.67 4.35
CA GLU A 29 -16.48 -2.63 5.42
C GLU A 29 -15.06 -2.89 4.91
N ASP A 30 -14.88 -3.95 4.13
CA ASP A 30 -13.61 -4.36 3.54
C ASP A 30 -13.07 -3.34 2.51
N GLN A 31 -13.95 -2.66 1.78
CA GLN A 31 -13.57 -1.57 0.88
C GLN A 31 -12.82 -0.44 1.61
N ARG A 32 -13.26 -0.11 2.84
CA ARG A 32 -12.56 0.91 3.65
C ARG A 32 -11.18 0.43 4.09
N HIS A 33 -11.04 -0.85 4.43
CA HIS A 33 -9.74 -1.44 4.76
C HIS A 33 -8.81 -1.45 3.55
N PHE A 34 -9.33 -1.83 2.38
CA PHE A 34 -8.60 -1.78 1.12
C PHE A 34 -8.08 -0.36 0.81
N ASP A 35 -8.93 0.66 0.90
CA ASP A 35 -8.51 2.05 0.66
C ASP A 35 -7.45 2.53 1.67
N ALA A 36 -7.60 2.11 2.93
CA ALA A 36 -6.64 2.42 3.99
C ALA A 36 -5.28 1.75 3.76
N LEU A 37 -5.23 0.55 3.17
CA LEU A 37 -3.97 -0.12 2.82
C LEU A 37 -3.21 0.67 1.75
N PHE A 38 -3.87 1.07 0.66
CA PHE A 38 -3.23 1.90 -0.38
C PHE A 38 -2.82 3.28 0.14
N ALA A 39 -3.61 3.86 1.05
CA ALA A 39 -3.22 5.09 1.74
C ALA A 39 -1.96 4.90 2.61
N ALA A 40 -1.87 3.79 3.33
CA ALA A 40 -0.73 3.46 4.17
C ALA A 40 0.56 3.23 3.34
N ALA A 41 0.44 2.58 2.18
CA ALA A 41 1.59 2.38 1.27
C ALA A 41 2.24 3.70 0.81
N ARG A 42 1.46 4.78 0.66
CA ARG A 42 1.98 6.11 0.27
C ARG A 42 2.93 6.72 1.32
N LEU A 43 2.91 6.25 2.57
CA LEU A 43 3.86 6.65 3.60
C LEU A 43 5.28 6.12 3.34
N HIS A 44 5.43 5.16 2.43
CA HIS A 44 6.69 4.46 2.14
C HIS A 44 7.18 4.68 0.72
N THR A 45 6.79 5.79 0.07
CA THR A 45 7.16 6.09 -1.32
C THR A 45 8.67 6.05 -1.58
N ALA A 46 9.49 6.49 -0.62
CA ALA A 46 10.95 6.42 -0.71
C ALA A 46 11.49 4.98 -0.63
N ALA A 47 10.93 4.14 0.24
CA ALA A 47 11.32 2.74 0.35
C ALA A 47 10.92 1.96 -0.91
N ILE A 48 9.72 2.22 -1.42
CA ILE A 48 9.21 1.62 -2.65
C ILE A 48 10.07 2.04 -3.86
N SER A 49 10.48 3.31 -3.97
CA SER A 49 11.35 3.75 -5.08
C SER A 49 12.74 3.12 -5.07
N GLN A 50 13.21 2.66 -3.91
CA GLN A 50 14.52 2.04 -3.76
C GLN A 50 14.49 0.53 -4.00
N ALA A 51 13.30 -0.08 -4.04
CA ALA A 51 13.10 -1.52 -4.21
C ALA A 51 13.27 -1.97 -5.67
N ASN A 52 14.41 -1.65 -6.28
CA ASN A 52 14.70 -1.86 -7.71
C ASN A 52 14.74 -3.33 -8.15
N HIS A 53 14.79 -4.28 -7.21
CA HIS A 53 14.80 -5.72 -7.49
C HIS A 53 13.40 -6.36 -7.50
N ALA A 54 12.38 -5.69 -6.96
CA ALA A 54 11.05 -6.25 -6.75
C ALA A 54 10.10 -5.79 -7.86
N LEU A 55 9.03 -6.56 -8.10
CA LEU A 55 7.93 -6.02 -8.89
C LEU A 55 7.34 -4.82 -8.15
N PRO A 56 6.97 -3.73 -8.86
CA PRO A 56 6.47 -2.51 -8.24
C PRO A 56 5.34 -2.74 -7.23
N PHE A 57 4.42 -3.66 -7.53
CA PHE A 57 3.33 -4.03 -6.62
C PHE A 57 3.80 -4.80 -5.37
N GLU A 58 4.85 -5.62 -5.45
CA GLU A 58 5.39 -6.34 -4.28
C GLU A 58 5.94 -5.36 -3.23
N ALA A 59 6.63 -4.30 -3.68
CA ALA A 59 7.10 -3.25 -2.78
C ALA A 59 5.93 -2.48 -2.13
N VAL A 60 4.84 -2.25 -2.87
CA VAL A 60 3.60 -1.67 -2.35
C VAL A 60 2.96 -2.57 -1.29
N LEU A 61 2.86 -3.88 -1.54
CA LEU A 61 2.35 -4.85 -0.58
C LEU A 61 3.22 -4.91 0.68
N LEU A 62 4.55 -4.91 0.53
CA LEU A 62 5.46 -4.91 1.68
C LEU A 62 5.27 -3.65 2.54
N ALA A 63 5.09 -2.48 1.92
CA ALA A 63 4.78 -1.25 2.64
C ALA A 63 3.45 -1.34 3.42
N MET A 64 2.42 -1.95 2.82
CA MET A 64 1.15 -2.19 3.51
C MET A 64 1.33 -3.11 4.72
N LEU A 65 2.09 -4.20 4.57
CA LEU A 65 2.39 -5.15 5.64
C LEU A 65 3.17 -4.49 6.79
N VAL A 66 4.15 -3.63 6.49
CA VAL A 66 4.89 -2.87 7.51
C VAL A 66 3.95 -1.99 8.33
N GLU A 67 3.02 -1.27 7.69
CA GLU A 67 2.05 -0.45 8.41
C GLU A 67 1.03 -1.28 9.21
N GLN A 68 0.69 -2.49 8.74
CA GLN A 68 -0.12 -3.42 9.52
C GLN A 68 0.65 -3.95 10.75
N GLN A 69 1.92 -4.32 10.61
CA GLN A 69 2.74 -4.78 11.73
C GLN A 69 2.86 -3.71 12.82
N LYS A 70 3.09 -2.44 12.43
CA LYS A 70 3.11 -1.31 13.38
C LYS A 70 1.80 -1.19 14.17
N LYS A 71 0.66 -1.34 13.50
CA LYS A 71 -0.66 -1.30 14.16
C LYS A 71 -0.84 -2.48 15.11
N ILE A 72 -0.41 -3.68 14.74
CA ILE A 72 -0.44 -4.86 15.61
C ILE A 72 0.41 -4.62 16.85
N ASP A 73 1.65 -4.16 16.70
CA ASP A 73 2.55 -3.86 17.83
C ASP A 73 1.95 -2.80 18.77
N GLN A 74 1.34 -1.75 18.20
CA GLN A 74 0.64 -0.71 18.97
C GLN A 74 -0.55 -1.27 19.76
N LEU A 75 -1.35 -2.14 19.14
CA LEU A 75 -2.48 -2.79 19.81
C LEU A 75 -2.00 -3.72 20.92
N GLN A 76 -0.96 -4.52 20.69
CA GLN A 76 -0.37 -5.39 21.69
C GLN A 76 0.15 -4.61 22.90
N ARG A 77 0.82 -3.48 22.68
CA ARG A 77 1.29 -2.60 23.77
C ARG A 77 0.15 -2.03 24.61
N ARG A 78 -1.01 -1.76 24.01
CA ARG A 78 -2.19 -1.25 24.72
C ARG A 78 -2.93 -2.31 25.53
N ILE A 79 -2.79 -3.59 25.16
CA ILE A 79 -3.40 -4.71 25.87
C ILE A 79 -2.46 -5.18 27.01
N ASN A 80 -1.15 -5.14 26.78
CA ASN A 80 -0.14 -5.64 27.72
C ASN A 80 0.42 -4.56 28.67
N GLY A 81 0.01 -3.30 28.53
CA GLY A 81 0.39 -2.18 29.39
C GLY A 81 -0.81 -1.64 30.13
#